data_AF-A0A6G3UQK2-F1
#
_entry.id   AF-A0A6G3UQK2-F1
#
_cell.length_a   1.000
_cell.length_b   1.000
_cell.length_c   1.000
_cell.angle_alpha   90.00
_cell.angle_beta   90.00
_cell.angle_gamma   90.00
#
_symmetry.space_group_name_H-M   'P 1'
#
loop_
_entity.id
_entity.type
_entity.pdbx_description
1 polymer ?
#
loop_
_entity_poly.entity_id
_entity_poly.type
_entity_poly.pdbx_seq_one_letter_code
_entity_poly.pdbx_strand_id
1 'polypeptide(L)'
;PLAALDRATGDPVRRYERARPGELVHIDVKKLGRIPDGGGHKTLGRADGHRSRTNGAGWAYLHTALDDHSRIAYTEDLPDETAPTCAAFLVRATAYFASLGIRIERVLTDNAWAYSKNTWRNTCRDLDISPRWTRPWRPQTNGKVERFHRTLLDEWAYQKPYTSDHERREAFTHWLHWYNYHRPHTGIGGHTPASRGTNLSEQHT
;
A
#
# COMPACT_ATOMS: atom_id res chain seq x y z
N PRO A 1 24.86 5.89 18.47
CA PRO A 1 24.80 5.40 17.08
C PRO A 1 24.25 3.95 17.02
N LEU A 2 22.94 3.80 17.21
CA LEU A 2 22.19 2.53 17.12
C LEU A 2 21.13 2.55 16.01
N ALA A 3 20.98 3.70 15.31
CA ALA A 3 19.97 3.91 14.28
C ALA A 3 20.37 3.43 12.88
N ALA A 4 21.62 2.96 12.71
CA ALA A 4 22.20 2.59 11.41
C ALA A 4 22.25 1.08 11.16
N LEU A 5 21.98 0.26 12.17
CA LEU A 5 22.06 -1.19 12.08
C LEU A 5 20.67 -1.80 12.25
N ASP A 6 20.38 -2.81 11.44
CA ASP A 6 19.18 -3.62 11.62
C ASP A 6 19.29 -4.40 12.93
N ARG A 7 18.27 -4.29 13.79
CA ARG A 7 18.30 -4.92 15.12
C ARG A 7 18.24 -6.45 15.08
N ALA A 8 17.77 -7.04 13.99
CA ALA A 8 17.68 -8.49 13.82
C ALA A 8 18.95 -9.08 13.18
N THR A 9 19.64 -8.35 12.30
CA THR A 9 20.81 -8.88 11.57
C THR A 9 22.14 -8.22 11.91
N GLY A 10 22.15 -7.04 12.55
CA GLY A 10 23.36 -6.28 12.83
C GLY A 10 24.00 -5.66 11.58
N ASP A 11 23.36 -5.77 10.41
CA ASP A 11 23.86 -5.21 9.15
C ASP A 11 23.53 -3.72 9.02
N PRO A 12 24.35 -2.92 8.30
CA PRO A 12 24.00 -1.57 7.91
C PRO A 12 22.65 -1.56 7.18
N VAL A 13 21.70 -0.75 7.64
CA VAL A 13 20.40 -0.58 6.98
C VAL A 13 20.63 0.13 5.63
N ARG A 14 20.89 -0.65 4.58
CA ARG A 14 20.94 -0.16 3.19
C ARG A 14 19.50 0.11 2.73
N ARG A 15 18.99 1.30 3.06
CA ARG A 15 17.75 1.81 2.48
C ARG A 15 18.00 2.08 1.01
N TYR A 16 17.49 1.22 0.13
CA TYR A 16 17.58 1.45 -1.31
C TYR A 16 16.36 2.24 -1.79
N GLU A 17 16.57 3.05 -2.82
CA GLU A 17 15.54 3.69 -3.60
C GLU A 17 15.86 3.50 -5.07
N ARG A 18 14.84 3.16 -5.86
CA ARG A 18 14.93 3.06 -7.32
C ARG A 18 15.17 4.42 -7.96
N ALA A 19 15.78 4.42 -9.13
CA ALA A 19 16.24 5.65 -9.77
C ALA A 19 15.10 6.44 -10.39
N ARG A 20 14.02 5.76 -10.83
CA ARG A 20 12.86 6.37 -11.48
C ARG A 20 11.55 5.67 -11.12
N PRO A 21 10.40 6.35 -11.27
CA PRO A 21 9.08 5.76 -11.16
C PRO A 21 8.90 4.51 -12.03
N GLY A 22 8.22 3.52 -11.49
CA GLY A 22 7.84 2.29 -12.19
C GLY A 22 8.91 1.19 -12.19
N GLU A 23 10.16 1.50 -11.82
CA GLU A 23 11.22 0.48 -11.73
C GLU A 23 10.91 -0.63 -10.72
N LEU A 24 10.17 -0.32 -9.67
CA LEU A 24 9.70 -1.29 -8.68
C LEU A 24 8.46 -0.75 -7.99
N VAL A 25 7.38 -1.52 -8.01
CA VAL A 25 6.16 -1.25 -7.24
C VAL A 25 6.01 -2.31 -6.16
N HIS A 26 5.82 -1.89 -4.92
CA HIS A 26 5.55 -2.77 -3.80
C HIS A 26 4.05 -3.07 -3.76
N ILE A 27 3.69 -4.34 -3.69
CA ILE A 27 2.31 -4.81 -3.58
C ILE A 27 2.14 -5.56 -2.27
N ASP A 28 1.24 -5.03 -1.43
CA ASP A 28 0.91 -5.58 -0.12
C ASP A 28 -0.58 -5.41 0.20
N VAL A 29 -1.12 -6.30 1.04
CA VAL A 29 -2.51 -6.31 1.47
C VAL A 29 -2.60 -6.07 2.97
N LYS A 30 -3.25 -4.96 3.35
CA LYS A 30 -3.52 -4.65 4.75
C LYS A 30 -4.93 -5.05 5.15
N LYS A 31 -5.05 -5.91 6.16
CA LYS A 31 -6.35 -6.21 6.80
C LYS A 31 -6.71 -5.15 7.84
N LEU A 32 -7.93 -4.65 7.77
CA LEU A 32 -8.49 -3.69 8.70
C LEU A 32 -9.88 -4.14 9.15
N GLY A 33 -10.17 -4.11 10.45
CA GLY A 33 -11.51 -4.48 10.94
C GLY A 33 -12.56 -3.49 10.43
N ARG A 34 -13.67 -4.00 9.88
CA ARG A 34 -14.80 -3.15 9.47
C ARG A 34 -15.50 -2.55 10.69
N ILE A 35 -16.10 -1.37 10.49
CA ILE A 35 -16.84 -0.64 11.51
C ILE A 35 -18.33 -0.94 11.30
N PRO A 36 -19.03 -1.56 12.26
CA PRO A 36 -20.48 -1.74 12.16
C PRO A 36 -21.20 -0.39 12.18
N ASP A 37 -22.43 -0.37 11.68
CA ASP A 37 -23.28 0.81 11.77
C ASP A 37 -23.55 1.18 13.23
N GLY A 38 -23.42 2.48 13.56
CA GLY A 38 -23.45 2.99 14.93
C GLY A 38 -22.08 3.09 15.60
N GLY A 39 -21.01 2.66 14.92
CA GLY A 39 -19.63 2.88 15.31
C GLY A 39 -18.94 1.65 15.91
N GLY A 40 -17.61 1.71 15.96
CA GLY A 40 -16.77 0.64 16.51
C GLY A 40 -16.56 0.78 18.02
N HIS A 41 -15.67 -0.06 18.56
CA HIS A 41 -15.27 -0.03 19.98
C HIS A 41 -14.83 1.35 20.50
N LYS A 42 -14.27 2.21 19.63
CA LYS A 42 -13.88 3.57 19.99
C LYS A 42 -15.08 4.51 20.20
N THR A 43 -16.23 4.23 19.59
CA THR A 43 -17.45 5.05 19.65
C THR A 43 -18.40 4.56 20.74
N LEU A 44 -18.49 3.24 20.95
CA LEU A 44 -19.45 2.60 21.86
C LEU A 44 -18.89 2.19 23.24
N GLY A 45 -17.60 2.41 23.49
CA GLY A 45 -16.94 1.98 24.73
C GLY A 45 -16.64 0.47 24.79
N ARG A 46 -15.91 0.05 25.85
CA ARG A 46 -15.29 -1.29 25.94
C ARG A 46 -16.28 -2.45 25.95
N ALA A 47 -17.46 -2.25 26.56
CA ALA A 47 -18.47 -3.28 26.77
C ALA A 47 -19.25 -3.64 25.49
N ASP A 48 -19.66 -2.65 24.68
CA ASP A 48 -20.41 -2.89 23.43
C ASP A 48 -19.51 -3.07 22.21
N GLY A 49 -18.27 -2.57 22.24
CA GLY A 49 -17.27 -2.88 21.21
C GLY A 49 -16.85 -4.36 21.18
N HIS A 50 -17.00 -5.09 22.29
CA HIS A 50 -16.82 -6.55 22.31
C HIS A 50 -17.97 -7.28 21.61
N ARG A 51 -19.20 -6.77 21.69
CA ARG A 51 -20.36 -7.29 20.95
C ARG A 51 -20.25 -7.06 19.44
N SER A 52 -19.64 -5.94 19.03
CA SER A 52 -19.31 -5.65 17.61
C SER A 52 -18.33 -6.66 17.00
N ARG A 53 -17.33 -7.15 17.76
CA ARG A 53 -16.42 -8.21 17.32
C ARG A 53 -17.12 -9.56 17.12
N THR A 54 -18.18 -9.83 17.89
CA THR A 54 -19.00 -11.04 17.76
C THR A 54 -20.09 -10.95 16.68
N ASN A 55 -20.43 -9.75 16.18
CA ASN A 55 -21.44 -9.54 15.13
C ASN A 55 -20.91 -9.61 13.67
N GLY A 56 -19.68 -10.06 13.44
CA GLY A 56 -19.29 -10.54 12.10
C GLY A 56 -19.12 -9.49 11.00
N ALA A 57 -18.87 -8.22 11.31
CA ALA A 57 -18.65 -7.18 10.28
C ALA A 57 -17.48 -7.49 9.30
N GLY A 58 -16.58 -8.41 9.67
CA GLY A 58 -15.54 -8.92 8.77
C GLY A 58 -14.35 -7.98 8.62
N TRP A 59 -13.57 -8.23 7.57
CA TRP A 59 -12.33 -7.52 7.28
C TRP A 59 -12.47 -6.72 5.98
N ALA A 60 -11.88 -5.52 5.98
CA ALA A 60 -11.49 -4.81 4.78
C ALA A 60 -10.09 -5.29 4.37
N TYR A 61 -9.91 -5.59 3.08
CA TYR A 61 -8.63 -5.99 2.52
C TYR A 61 -8.14 -4.85 1.63
N LEU A 62 -7.23 -4.04 2.14
CA LEU A 62 -6.68 -2.89 1.43
C LEU A 62 -5.48 -3.34 0.60
N HIS A 63 -5.73 -3.63 -0.69
CA HIS A 63 -4.69 -3.95 -1.65
C HIS A 63 -4.00 -2.67 -2.07
N THR A 64 -2.69 -2.59 -1.86
CA THR A 64 -1.90 -1.39 -2.13
C THR A 64 -0.79 -1.69 -3.11
N ALA A 65 -0.62 -0.82 -4.11
CA ALA A 65 0.50 -0.75 -5.01
C ALA A 65 1.22 0.59 -4.76
N LEU A 66 2.44 0.53 -4.23
CA LEU A 66 3.24 1.71 -3.88
C LEU A 66 4.52 1.75 -4.74
N ASP A 67 4.71 2.82 -5.51
CA ASP A 67 5.94 3.00 -6.26
C ASP A 67 7.15 3.28 -5.36
N ASP A 68 8.24 2.57 -5.60
CA ASP A 68 9.45 2.60 -4.76
C ASP A 68 10.17 3.95 -4.81
N HIS A 69 10.06 4.69 -5.91
CA HIS A 69 10.74 5.97 -6.15
C HIS A 69 9.87 7.16 -5.73
N SER A 70 8.74 7.35 -6.38
CA SER A 70 7.85 8.49 -6.18
C SER A 70 7.05 8.41 -4.88
N ARG A 71 6.82 7.21 -4.34
CA ARG A 71 5.86 6.93 -3.26
C ARG A 71 4.39 7.12 -3.64
N ILE A 72 4.08 7.22 -4.93
CA ILE A 72 2.68 7.23 -5.39
C ILE A 72 2.04 5.91 -4.99
N ALA A 73 0.86 6.00 -4.39
CA ALA A 73 0.09 4.86 -3.91
C ALA A 73 -1.21 4.73 -4.69
N TYR A 74 -1.51 3.51 -5.11
CA TYR A 74 -2.82 3.09 -5.57
C TYR A 74 -3.36 2.04 -4.61
N THR A 75 -4.56 2.23 -4.07
CA THR A 75 -5.13 1.32 -3.07
C THR A 75 -6.62 1.10 -3.29
N GLU A 76 -7.06 -0.15 -3.13
CA GLU A 76 -8.46 -0.57 -3.21
C GLU A 76 -8.87 -1.38 -1.97
N ASP A 77 -10.09 -1.18 -1.46
CA ASP A 77 -10.74 -2.10 -0.51
C ASP A 77 -11.45 -3.21 -1.27
N LEU A 78 -10.88 -4.40 -1.25
CA LEU A 78 -11.35 -5.59 -1.98
C LEU A 78 -11.92 -6.65 -1.01
N PRO A 79 -12.73 -7.61 -1.51
CA PRO A 79 -13.42 -8.58 -0.65
C PRO A 79 -12.50 -9.60 0.02
N ASP A 80 -11.32 -9.87 -0.57
CA ASP A 80 -10.40 -10.92 -0.09
C ASP A 80 -8.97 -10.70 -0.62
N GLU A 81 -8.06 -11.61 -0.29
CA GLU A 81 -6.66 -11.65 -0.74
C GLU A 81 -6.35 -12.87 -1.63
N THR A 82 -7.35 -13.38 -2.34
CA THR A 82 -7.20 -14.55 -3.22
C THR A 82 -6.43 -14.20 -4.50
N ALA A 83 -5.82 -15.20 -5.13
CA ALA A 83 -5.03 -15.01 -6.35
C ALA A 83 -5.80 -14.30 -7.49
N PRO A 84 -7.07 -14.60 -7.79
CA PRO A 84 -7.84 -13.85 -8.79
C PRO A 84 -8.04 -12.38 -8.43
N THR A 85 -8.39 -12.08 -7.18
CA THR A 85 -8.58 -10.70 -6.69
C THR A 85 -7.29 -9.90 -6.78
N CYS A 86 -6.19 -10.49 -6.32
CA CYS A 86 -4.85 -9.98 -6.42
C CYS A 86 -4.43 -9.69 -7.87
N ALA A 87 -4.65 -10.63 -8.80
CA ALA A 87 -4.33 -10.45 -10.21
C ALA A 87 -5.17 -9.33 -10.85
N ALA A 88 -6.47 -9.27 -10.56
CA ALA A 88 -7.34 -8.21 -11.04
C ALA A 88 -6.92 -6.83 -10.50
N PHE A 89 -6.50 -6.77 -9.24
CA PHE A 89 -5.91 -5.57 -8.64
C PHE A 89 -4.65 -5.13 -9.41
N LEU A 90 -3.73 -6.04 -9.73
CA LEU A 90 -2.52 -5.69 -10.49
C LEU A 90 -2.85 -5.09 -11.86
N VAL A 91 -3.85 -5.61 -12.56
CA VAL A 91 -4.31 -5.03 -13.84
C VAL A 91 -4.76 -3.58 -13.66
N ARG A 92 -5.61 -3.31 -12.66
CA ARG A 92 -6.11 -1.96 -12.39
C ARG A 92 -5.03 -1.01 -11.89
N ALA A 93 -4.15 -1.48 -11.02
CA ALA A 93 -2.98 -0.74 -10.57
C ALA A 93 -2.09 -0.36 -11.77
N THR A 94 -1.84 -1.30 -12.68
CA THR A 94 -1.03 -1.03 -13.88
C THR A 94 -1.68 0.02 -14.78
N ALA A 95 -2.99 -0.04 -14.98
CA ALA A 95 -3.74 0.98 -15.72
C ALA A 95 -3.68 2.35 -15.03
N TYR A 96 -3.75 2.40 -13.69
CA TYR A 96 -3.59 3.63 -12.92
C TYR A 96 -2.19 4.23 -13.06
N PHE A 97 -1.12 3.44 -12.91
CA PHE A 97 0.24 3.96 -13.10
C PHE A 97 0.47 4.41 -14.55
N ALA A 98 -0.07 3.69 -15.53
CA ALA A 98 0.00 4.07 -16.94
C ALA A 98 -0.71 5.41 -17.21
N SER A 99 -1.82 5.71 -16.55
CA SER A 99 -2.50 7.01 -16.70
C SER A 99 -1.69 8.19 -16.15
N LEU A 100 -0.71 7.92 -15.29
CA LEU A 100 0.27 8.88 -14.79
C LEU A 100 1.55 8.93 -15.65
N GLY A 101 1.62 8.18 -16.76
CA GLY A 101 2.82 8.05 -17.59
C GLY A 101 3.91 7.14 -17.00
N ILE A 102 3.55 6.30 -16.02
CA ILE A 102 4.49 5.41 -15.32
C ILE A 102 4.28 3.98 -15.82
N ARG A 103 5.32 3.39 -16.44
CA ARG A 103 5.34 1.96 -16.77
C ARG A 103 5.92 1.15 -15.61
N ILE A 104 5.16 0.19 -15.11
CA ILE A 104 5.65 -0.75 -14.09
C ILE A 104 6.54 -1.79 -14.76
N GLU A 105 7.75 -1.98 -14.25
CA GLU A 105 8.68 -3.01 -14.73
C GLU A 105 8.71 -4.24 -13.84
N ARG A 106 8.60 -4.02 -12.53
CA ARG A 106 8.73 -5.05 -11.51
C ARG A 106 7.75 -4.79 -10.39
N VAL A 107 7.21 -5.88 -9.85
CA VAL A 107 6.41 -5.85 -8.64
C VAL A 107 7.09 -6.66 -7.55
N LEU A 108 7.19 -6.12 -6.34
CA LEU A 108 7.67 -6.82 -5.15
C LEU A 108 6.49 -7.15 -4.25
N THR A 109 6.35 -8.41 -3.82
CA THR A 109 5.35 -8.81 -2.85
C THR A 109 5.92 -9.82 -1.84
N ASP A 110 5.39 -9.80 -0.62
CA ASP A 110 5.73 -10.69 0.49
C ASP A 110 4.78 -11.89 0.63
N ASN A 111 3.55 -11.78 0.10
CA ASN A 111 2.51 -12.80 0.22
C ASN A 111 2.66 -13.91 -0.83
N ALA A 112 3.81 -14.57 -0.79
CA ALA A 112 4.22 -15.59 -1.74
C ALA A 112 3.17 -16.69 -1.94
N TRP A 113 2.27 -16.99 -0.99
CA TRP A 113 1.29 -18.08 -1.15
C TRP A 113 0.12 -17.73 -2.09
N ALA A 114 -0.46 -16.54 -2.00
CA ALA A 114 -1.51 -16.09 -2.93
C ALA A 114 -0.92 -15.75 -4.31
N TYR A 115 0.26 -15.13 -4.33
CA TYR A 115 0.93 -14.64 -5.55
C TYR A 115 1.85 -15.68 -6.23
N SER A 116 2.09 -16.86 -5.64
CA SER A 116 2.81 -17.97 -6.30
C SER A 116 1.94 -18.86 -7.17
N LYS A 117 0.63 -18.59 -7.27
CA LYS A 117 -0.26 -19.31 -8.18
C LYS A 117 -0.04 -18.86 -9.63
N ASN A 118 -0.32 -19.76 -10.58
CA ASN A 118 -0.14 -19.50 -12.01
C ASN A 118 -0.90 -18.25 -12.48
N THR A 119 -2.07 -17.95 -11.90
CA THR A 119 -2.85 -16.75 -12.20
C THR A 119 -2.01 -15.47 -12.08
N TRP A 120 -1.33 -15.24 -10.96
CA TRP A 120 -0.50 -14.05 -10.77
C TRP A 120 0.66 -13.99 -11.76
N ARG A 121 1.39 -15.10 -11.93
CA ARG A 121 2.52 -15.16 -12.86
C ARG A 121 2.09 -14.92 -14.30
N ASN A 122 0.94 -15.47 -14.71
CA ASN A 122 0.37 -15.24 -16.03
C ASN A 122 -0.01 -13.78 -16.20
N THR A 123 -0.72 -13.17 -15.24
CA THR A 123 -1.04 -11.74 -15.30
C THR A 123 0.21 -10.86 -15.36
N CYS A 124 1.25 -11.17 -14.58
CA CYS A 124 2.53 -10.46 -14.68
C CYS A 124 3.14 -10.58 -16.08
N ARG A 125 3.17 -11.79 -16.65
CA ARG A 125 3.67 -12.01 -18.01
C ARG A 125 2.84 -11.24 -19.05
N ASP A 126 1.52 -11.29 -18.95
CA ASP A 126 0.62 -10.66 -19.91
C ASP A 126 0.71 -9.12 -19.85
N LEU A 127 1.12 -8.56 -18.69
CA LEU A 127 1.39 -7.13 -18.49
C LEU A 127 2.87 -6.74 -18.76
N ASP A 128 3.73 -7.69 -19.14
CA ASP A 128 5.18 -7.51 -19.25
C ASP A 128 5.86 -6.97 -17.97
N ILE A 129 5.41 -7.48 -16.82
CA ILE A 129 5.93 -7.15 -15.49
C ILE A 129 6.72 -8.33 -14.93
N SER A 130 7.91 -8.05 -14.42
CA SER A 130 8.75 -9.04 -13.75
C SER A 130 8.41 -9.16 -12.25
N PRO A 131 7.81 -10.27 -11.78
CA PRO A 131 7.51 -10.45 -10.37
C PRO A 131 8.78 -10.69 -9.54
N ARG A 132 8.82 -10.12 -8.34
CA ARG A 132 9.86 -10.27 -7.33
C ARG A 132 9.20 -10.64 -6.00
N TRP A 133 9.88 -11.48 -5.23
CA TRP A 133 9.43 -11.88 -3.90
C TRP A 133 10.44 -11.42 -2.86
N THR A 134 9.94 -10.98 -1.70
CA THR A 134 10.79 -10.68 -0.55
C THR A 134 11.56 -11.95 -0.18
N ARG A 135 12.87 -11.83 0.02
CA ARG A 135 13.66 -12.96 0.49
C ARG A 135 13.29 -13.25 1.95
N PRO A 136 13.21 -14.54 2.36
CA PRO A 136 13.06 -14.89 3.77
C PRO A 136 14.10 -14.15 4.62
N TRP A 137 13.68 -13.69 5.80
CA TRP A 137 14.53 -12.99 6.77
C TRP A 137 15.11 -11.64 6.30
N ARG A 138 14.51 -11.00 5.29
CA ARG A 138 14.88 -9.64 4.83
C ARG A 138 13.67 -8.68 4.78
N PRO A 139 13.04 -8.38 5.93
CA PRO A 139 11.83 -7.54 6.00
C PRO A 139 12.07 -6.10 5.53
N GLN A 140 13.33 -5.64 5.53
CA GLN A 140 13.75 -4.31 5.13
C GLN A 140 13.30 -3.91 3.71
N THR A 141 13.08 -4.90 2.83
CA THR A 141 12.66 -4.66 1.45
C THR A 141 11.23 -4.13 1.35
N ASN A 142 10.33 -4.45 2.29
CA ASN A 142 8.94 -4.00 2.26
C ASN A 142 8.68 -2.71 3.08
N GLY A 143 9.72 -2.13 3.70
CA GLY A 143 9.56 -1.06 4.68
C GLY A 143 8.93 0.24 4.16
N LYS A 144 8.84 0.43 2.84
CA LYS A 144 8.16 1.59 2.22
C LYS A 144 6.65 1.44 2.24
N VAL A 145 6.11 0.28 1.81
CA VAL A 145 4.66 0.04 1.86
C VAL A 145 4.18 -0.13 3.29
N GLU A 146 4.99 -0.74 4.17
CA GLU A 146 4.68 -0.77 5.61
C GLU A 146 4.62 0.63 6.21
N ARG A 147 5.51 1.54 5.79
CA ARG A 147 5.46 2.94 6.23
C ARG A 147 4.20 3.62 5.71
N PHE A 148 3.84 3.41 4.44
CA PHE A 148 2.58 3.90 3.88
C PHE A 148 1.39 3.41 4.71
N HIS A 149 1.33 2.12 5.06
CA HIS A 149 0.24 1.58 5.88
C HIS A 149 0.19 2.18 7.29
N ARG A 150 1.34 2.47 7.92
CA ARG A 150 1.33 3.21 9.19
C ARG A 150 0.72 4.60 9.03
N THR A 151 1.15 5.36 8.03
CA THR A 151 0.58 6.67 7.71
C THR A 151 -0.93 6.58 7.43
N LEU A 152 -1.36 5.60 6.64
CA LEU A 152 -2.76 5.32 6.34
C LEU A 152 -3.59 5.02 7.59
N LEU A 153 -3.04 4.25 8.54
CA LEU A 153 -3.73 3.96 9.77
C LEU A 153 -3.88 5.20 10.65
N ASP A 154 -2.81 5.97 10.79
CA ASP A 154 -2.76 7.12 11.70
C ASP A 154 -3.58 8.31 11.17
N GLU A 155 -3.48 8.58 9.88
CA GLU A 155 -4.03 9.79 9.27
C GLU A 155 -5.41 9.59 8.61
N TRP A 156 -5.82 8.34 8.38
CA TRP A 156 -7.15 8.02 7.86
C TRP A 156 -7.91 7.06 8.77
N ALA A 157 -7.44 5.82 8.95
CA ALA A 157 -8.25 4.76 9.57
C ALA A 157 -8.62 5.05 11.03
N TYR A 158 -7.74 5.75 11.75
CA TYR A 158 -7.90 6.11 13.15
C TYR A 158 -7.85 7.61 13.41
N GLN A 159 -7.95 8.44 12.36
CA GLN A 159 -7.95 9.90 12.45
C GLN A 159 -9.04 10.43 13.39
N LYS A 160 -10.24 9.85 13.30
CA LYS A 160 -11.41 10.20 14.09
C LYS A 160 -12.26 8.94 14.35
N PRO A 161 -13.15 8.95 15.35
CA PRO A 161 -14.13 7.88 15.51
C PRO A 161 -15.17 7.94 14.39
N TYR A 162 -15.08 7.04 13.42
CA TYR A 162 -16.12 6.86 12.40
C TYR A 162 -17.34 6.13 12.98
N THR A 163 -18.52 6.46 12.46
CA THR A 163 -19.80 5.87 12.83
C THR A 163 -20.20 4.67 11.96
N SER A 164 -19.55 4.49 10.81
CA SER A 164 -19.74 3.32 9.94
C SER A 164 -18.51 3.07 9.06
N ASP A 165 -18.42 1.87 8.48
CA ASP A 165 -17.39 1.57 7.47
C ASP A 165 -17.58 2.35 6.17
N HIS A 166 -18.83 2.67 5.84
CA HIS A 166 -19.17 3.51 4.69
C HIS A 166 -18.57 4.92 4.83
N GLU A 167 -18.78 5.58 5.97
CA GLU A 167 -18.19 6.90 6.25
C GLU A 167 -16.65 6.85 6.14
N ARG A 168 -16.04 5.79 6.69
CA ARG A 168 -14.59 5.61 6.61
C ARG A 168 -14.12 5.43 5.16
N ARG A 169 -14.86 4.68 4.34
CA ARG A 169 -14.56 4.47 2.92
C ARG A 169 -14.70 5.75 2.09
N GLU A 170 -15.70 6.58 2.35
CA GLU A 170 -15.83 7.87 1.66
C GLU A 170 -14.65 8.81 1.96
N ALA A 171 -14.21 8.86 3.21
CA ALA A 171 -13.03 9.63 3.60
C ALA A 171 -11.72 9.11 2.96
N PHE A 172 -11.68 7.83 2.57
CA PHE A 172 -10.48 7.20 2.04
C PHE A 172 -10.02 7.81 0.72
N THR A 173 -10.96 8.04 -0.21
CA THR A 173 -10.66 8.60 -1.53
C THR A 173 -10.02 9.99 -1.41
N HIS A 174 -10.58 10.84 -0.55
CA HIS A 174 -10.03 12.17 -0.29
C HIS A 174 -8.65 12.10 0.38
N TRP A 175 -8.48 11.21 1.36
CA TRP A 175 -7.19 11.04 2.03
C TRP A 175 -6.11 10.52 1.08
N LEU A 176 -6.40 9.54 0.22
CA LEU A 176 -5.43 9.00 -0.74
C LEU A 176 -5.03 10.05 -1.79
N HIS A 177 -5.98 10.86 -2.24
CA HIS A 177 -5.68 12.02 -3.09
C HIS A 177 -4.74 12.99 -2.36
N TRP A 178 -5.06 13.37 -1.13
CA TRP A 178 -4.20 14.25 -0.34
C TRP A 178 -2.80 13.65 -0.12
N TYR A 179 -2.71 12.36 0.20
CA TYR A 179 -1.44 11.65 0.33
C TYR A 179 -0.57 11.76 -0.93
N ASN A 180 -1.17 11.55 -2.11
CA ASN A 180 -0.45 11.53 -3.39
C ASN A 180 -0.11 12.93 -3.92
N TYR A 181 -0.95 13.95 -3.67
CA TYR A 181 -0.81 15.25 -4.34
C TYR A 181 -0.42 16.40 -3.41
N HIS A 182 -0.60 16.26 -2.10
CA HIS A 182 -0.48 17.39 -1.16
C HIS A 182 0.38 17.09 0.06
N ARG A 183 0.48 15.83 0.50
CA ARG A 183 1.26 15.45 1.67
C ARG A 183 2.76 15.50 1.36
N PRO A 184 3.56 16.30 2.09
CA PRO A 184 5.02 16.25 1.99
C PRO A 184 5.57 15.00 2.67
N HIS A 185 6.61 14.39 2.09
CA HIS A 185 7.22 13.16 2.61
C HIS A 185 8.71 13.31 2.87
N THR A 186 9.11 13.22 4.13
CA THR A 186 10.53 13.30 4.53
C THR A 186 11.40 12.23 3.89
N GLY A 187 10.82 11.06 3.59
CA GLY A 187 11.52 9.96 2.91
C GLY A 187 11.87 10.23 1.44
N ILE A 188 11.40 11.34 0.87
CA ILE A 188 11.64 11.79 -0.51
C ILE A 188 11.94 13.30 -0.55
N GLY A 189 12.66 13.82 0.45
CA GLY A 189 13.12 15.22 0.46
C GLY A 189 12.02 16.26 0.73
N GLY A 190 10.87 15.87 1.24
CA GLY A 190 9.74 16.78 1.49
C GLY A 190 8.83 16.98 0.27
N HIS A 191 9.14 16.35 -0.86
CA HIS A 191 8.28 16.37 -2.04
C HIS A 191 6.96 15.61 -1.81
N THR A 192 5.95 15.93 -2.62
CA THR A 192 4.74 15.13 -2.72
C THR A 192 4.98 13.95 -3.67
N PRO A 193 4.23 12.85 -3.56
CA PRO A 193 4.44 11.71 -4.44
C PRO A 193 4.24 12.05 -5.92
N ALA A 194 3.18 12.78 -6.24
CA ALA A 194 2.86 13.19 -7.60
C ALA A 194 3.96 14.04 -8.24
N SER A 195 4.64 14.91 -7.48
CA SER A 195 5.75 15.73 -8.02
C SER A 195 6.97 14.91 -8.41
N ARG A 196 7.02 13.63 -8.03
CA ARG A 196 8.05 12.67 -8.41
C ARG A 196 7.57 11.60 -9.39
N GLY A 197 6.29 11.62 -9.78
CA GLY A 197 5.69 10.60 -10.64
C GLY A 197 5.91 10.84 -12.13
N THR A 198 6.14 12.10 -12.53
CA THR A 198 6.33 12.46 -13.93
C THR A 198 7.79 12.27 -14.33
N ASN A 199 8.05 11.33 -15.24
CA ASN A 199 9.33 11.18 -15.94
C ASN A 199 9.64 12.33 -16.93
N LEU A 200 8.98 13.50 -16.83
CA LEU A 200 9.19 14.64 -17.74
C LEU A 200 10.55 15.34 -17.54
N SER A 201 11.40 14.85 -16.64
CA SER A 201 12.73 15.39 -16.41
C SER A 201 13.79 14.83 -17.35
N GLU A 202 13.65 15.00 -18.67
CA GLU A 202 14.77 15.05 -19.66
C GLU A 202 14.41 15.86 -20.94
N GLN A 203 13.45 16.80 -20.92
CA GLN A 203 13.12 17.64 -22.09
C GLN A 203 13.26 19.15 -21.91
N HIS A 204 13.80 19.61 -20.78
CA HIS A 204 14.14 21.02 -20.61
C HIS A 204 15.61 21.18 -20.23
N THR A 205 16.41 21.31 -21.30
CA THR A 205 17.63 22.13 -21.46
C THR A 205 18.87 21.80 -20.65
#